data_AF-A0A2A9E7U6-F1
#
_entry.id   AF-A0A2A9E7U6-F1
#
_cell.length_a   1.000
_cell.length_b   1.000
_cell.length_c   1.000
_cell.angle_alpha   90.00
_cell.angle_beta   90.00
_cell.angle_gamma   90.00
#
_symmetry.space_group_name_H-M   'P 1'
#
loop_
_entity.id
_entity.type
_entity.pdbx_description
1 polymer ?
#
loop_
_entity_poly.entity_id
_entity_poly.type
_entity_poly.pdbx_seq_one_letter_code
_entity_poly.pdbx_strand_id
1 'polypeptide(L)'
;MTDNARLAVQDLADQANLPSDGGLRIAAAGDAPGDFDLALVAEPTPTDEVIDLGTTHVFVAEATAPVLATLSLDAEATGEATAFSLTPQA
;
A
#
# COMPACT_ATOMS: atom_id res chain seq x y z
N MET A 1 0.77 -6.43 7.64
CA MET A 1 1.94 -5.85 6.95
C MET A 1 3.16 -6.00 7.83
N THR A 2 4.35 -6.02 7.24
CA THR A 2 5.62 -6.01 7.97
C THR A 2 6.04 -4.59 8.35
N ASP A 3 7.00 -4.49 9.27
CA ASP A 3 7.64 -3.20 9.58
C ASP A 3 8.38 -2.60 8.38
N ASN A 4 8.97 -3.43 7.52
CA ASN A 4 9.66 -2.95 6.31
C ASN A 4 8.68 -2.27 5.35
N ALA A 5 7.48 -2.85 5.15
CA ALA A 5 6.43 -2.22 4.35
C ALA A 5 6.01 -0.88 4.93
N ARG A 6 5.78 -0.81 6.25
CA ARG A 6 5.41 0.44 6.93
C ARG A 6 6.46 1.54 6.72
N LEU A 7 7.74 1.21 6.95
CA LEU A 7 8.85 2.16 6.78
C LEU A 7 8.98 2.61 5.33
N ALA A 8 8.87 1.68 4.38
CA ALA A 8 8.97 2.02 2.97
C ALA A 8 7.84 2.94 2.49
N VAL A 9 6.60 2.75 2.97
CA VAL A 9 5.49 3.66 2.65
C VAL A 9 5.72 5.05 3.23
N GLN A 10 6.24 5.14 4.46
CA GLN A 10 6.61 6.41 5.09
C GLN A 10 7.69 7.13 4.27
N ASP A 11 8.79 6.43 3.95
CA ASP A 11 9.91 6.98 3.19
C ASP A 11 9.48 7.45 1.79
N LEU A 12 8.63 6.68 1.10
CA LEU A 12 8.12 7.05 -0.23
C LEU A 12 7.17 8.24 -0.18
N ALA A 13 6.31 8.32 0.82
CA ALA A 13 5.40 9.46 1.02
C ALA A 13 6.19 10.76 1.29
N ASP A 14 7.22 10.68 2.12
CA ASP A 14 8.12 11.80 2.43
C ASP A 14 8.92 12.24 1.19
N GLN A 15 9.49 11.30 0.44
CA GLN A 15 10.23 11.58 -0.80
C GLN A 15 9.35 12.22 -1.88
N ALA A 16 8.10 11.79 -1.98
CA ALA A 16 7.11 12.37 -2.89
C ALA A 16 6.49 13.67 -2.36
N ASN A 17 6.81 14.06 -1.12
CA ASN A 17 6.26 15.23 -0.43
C ASN A 17 4.72 15.23 -0.44
N LEU A 18 4.13 14.07 -0.11
CA LEU A 18 2.69 13.91 0.01
C LEU A 18 2.13 14.73 1.18
N PRO A 19 0.85 15.16 1.11
CA PRO A 19 0.16 15.70 2.27
C PRO A 19 0.05 14.65 3.39
N SER A 20 -0.22 15.10 4.62
CA SER A 20 -0.39 14.22 5.78
C SER A 20 -1.50 13.18 5.62
N ASP A 21 -2.54 13.51 4.86
CA ASP A 21 -3.65 12.60 4.55
C ASP A 21 -3.34 11.68 3.35
N GLY A 22 -2.14 11.80 2.75
CA GLY A 22 -1.69 11.00 1.63
C GLY A 22 -1.14 9.63 2.07
N GLY A 23 -0.88 8.79 1.08
CA GLY A 23 -0.40 7.43 1.34
C GLY A 23 -0.24 6.57 0.09
N LEU A 24 -0.03 5.26 0.33
CA LEU A 24 0.03 4.24 -0.71
C LEU A 24 -1.35 3.63 -0.92
N ARG A 25 -1.86 3.63 -2.15
CA ARG A 25 -3.08 2.96 -2.55
C ARG A 25 -2.79 1.63 -3.24
N ILE A 26 -3.51 0.59 -2.84
CA ILE A 26 -3.51 -0.75 -3.44
C ILE A 26 -4.86 -0.98 -4.12
N ALA A 27 -4.85 -1.30 -5.40
CA ALA A 27 -6.03 -1.58 -6.20
C ALA A 27 -5.81 -2.79 -7.10
N ALA A 28 -6.89 -3.36 -7.67
CA ALA A 28 -6.75 -4.46 -8.63
C ALA A 28 -6.12 -3.92 -9.92
N ALA A 29 -5.14 -4.63 -10.45
CA ALA A 29 -4.57 -4.35 -11.75
C ALA A 29 -5.30 -5.21 -12.80
N GLY A 30 -6.19 -4.58 -13.57
CA GLY A 30 -6.97 -5.27 -14.59
C GLY A 30 -7.95 -6.30 -14.03
N ASP A 31 -8.22 -7.36 -14.80
CA ASP A 31 -9.25 -8.37 -14.50
C ASP A 31 -8.70 -9.64 -13.86
N ALA A 32 -7.37 -9.80 -13.75
CA ALA A 32 -6.74 -11.01 -13.24
C ALA A 32 -6.75 -11.04 -11.70
N PRO A 33 -7.27 -12.11 -11.06
CA PRO A 33 -7.23 -12.22 -9.61
C PRO A 33 -5.79 -12.27 -9.09
N GLY A 34 -5.45 -11.36 -8.17
CA GLY A 34 -4.14 -11.32 -7.52
C GLY A 34 -3.13 -10.38 -8.17
N ASP A 35 -3.46 -9.77 -9.31
CA ASP A 35 -2.69 -8.65 -9.85
C ASP A 35 -3.14 -7.35 -9.16
N PHE A 36 -2.18 -6.61 -8.62
CA PHE A 36 -2.43 -5.38 -7.88
C PHE A 36 -1.57 -4.22 -8.39
N ASP A 37 -2.19 -3.04 -8.48
CA ASP A 37 -1.52 -1.78 -8.74
C ASP A 37 -1.27 -1.06 -7.41
N LEU A 38 -0.05 -0.54 -7.27
CA LEU A 38 0.38 0.28 -6.15
C LEU A 38 0.65 1.70 -6.63
N ALA A 39 0.04 2.69 -5.98
CA ALA A 39 0.20 4.10 -6.36
C ALA A 39 0.28 4.99 -5.13
N LEU A 40 1.17 6.00 -5.15
CA LEU A 40 1.12 7.08 -4.18
C LEU A 40 -0.03 8.04 -4.54
N VAL A 41 -0.88 8.35 -3.56
CA VAL A 41 -2.04 9.23 -3.74
C VAL A 41 -2.09 10.26 -2.61
N ALA A 42 -2.64 11.44 -2.93
CA ALA A 42 -2.77 12.52 -1.97
C ALA A 42 -3.92 12.30 -0.97
N GLU A 43 -4.93 11.51 -1.34
CA GLU A 43 -6.13 11.23 -0.54
C GLU A 43 -6.70 9.85 -0.94
N PRO A 44 -7.45 9.16 -0.05
CA PRO A 44 -8.15 7.93 -0.39
C PRO A 44 -9.34 8.17 -1.33
N THR A 45 -9.76 7.12 -2.04
CA THR A 45 -11.12 7.10 -2.60
C THR A 45 -12.17 6.83 -1.51
N PRO A 46 -13.42 7.32 -1.65
CA PRO A 46 -14.42 7.25 -0.56
C PRO A 46 -14.77 5.86 -0.04
N THR A 47 -14.54 4.82 -0.84
CA THR A 47 -14.81 3.42 -0.46
C THR A 47 -13.54 2.64 -0.12
N ASP A 48 -12.37 3.27 -0.15
CA ASP A 48 -11.15 2.60 0.26
C ASP A 48 -11.17 2.33 1.76
N GLU A 49 -10.70 1.14 2.14
CA GLU A 49 -10.35 0.86 3.53
C GLU A 49 -9.04 1.58 3.85
N VAL A 50 -9.01 2.25 5.01
CA VAL A 50 -7.86 3.04 5.45
C VAL A 50 -7.13 2.32 6.57
N ILE A 51 -5.85 2.03 6.32
CA ILE A 51 -4.92 1.54 7.33
C ILE A 51 -4.03 2.71 7.75
N ASP A 52 -4.27 3.20 8.96
CA ASP A 52 -3.53 4.32 9.55
C ASP A 52 -2.17 3.86 10.11
N LEU A 53 -1.09 4.51 9.68
CA LEU A 53 0.29 4.29 10.12
C LEU A 53 0.85 5.46 10.94
N GLY A 54 -0.02 6.38 11.37
CA GLY A 54 0.27 7.56 12.18
C GLY A 54 0.65 8.79 11.37
N THR A 55 1.65 8.68 10.50
CA THR A 55 2.14 9.80 9.67
C THR A 55 1.89 9.62 8.17
N THR A 56 1.39 8.44 7.79
CA THR A 56 1.05 8.07 6.41
C THR A 56 -0.04 7.00 6.48
N HIS A 57 -0.56 6.63 5.32
CA HIS A 57 -1.69 5.71 5.22
C HIS A 57 -1.44 4.65 4.14
N VAL A 58 -2.08 3.50 4.30
CA VAL A 58 -2.31 2.55 3.20
C VAL A 58 -3.79 2.50 2.92
N PHE A 59 -4.16 2.74 1.66
CA PHE A 59 -5.54 2.70 1.18
C PHE A 59 -5.76 1.44 0.37
N VAL A 60 -6.80 0.69 0.70
CA VAL A 60 -7.13 -0.55 0.01
C VAL A 60 -8.45 -0.39 -0.71
N ALA A 61 -8.45 -0.54 -2.04
CA ALA A 61 -9.66 -0.48 -2.82
C ALA A 61 -10.67 -1.53 -2.35
N GLU A 62 -11.93 -1.13 -2.19
CA GLU A 62 -13.04 -1.97 -1.69
C GLU A 62 -13.08 -3.36 -2.35
N ALA A 63 -12.93 -3.40 -3.69
CA ALA A 63 -12.98 -4.63 -4.47
C ALA A 63 -11.82 -5.60 -4.17
N THR A 64 -10.70 -5.09 -3.65
CA THR A 64 -9.51 -5.88 -3.31
C THR A 64 -9.41 -6.27 -1.86
N ALA A 65 -10.11 -5.56 -0.97
CA ALA A 65 -10.05 -5.78 0.48
C ALA A 65 -10.26 -7.25 0.88
N PRO A 66 -11.23 -8.01 0.32
CA PRO A 66 -11.43 -9.41 0.68
C PRO A 66 -10.23 -10.31 0.34
N VAL A 67 -9.52 -10.02 -0.75
CA VAL A 67 -8.34 -10.80 -1.16
C VAL A 67 -7.15 -10.46 -0.27
N LEU A 68 -6.91 -9.16 -0.04
CA LEU A 68 -5.80 -8.66 0.77
C LEU A 68 -5.94 -9.00 2.25
N ALA A 69 -7.15 -9.25 2.76
CA ALA A 69 -7.38 -9.68 4.13
C ALA A 69 -6.61 -10.97 4.51
N THR A 70 -6.19 -11.76 3.52
CA THR A 70 -5.41 -13.00 3.71
C THR A 70 -3.92 -12.84 3.38
N LEU A 71 -3.48 -11.63 2.99
CA LEU A 71 -2.13 -11.34 2.51
C LEU A 71 -1.43 -10.31 3.41
N SER A 72 -0.12 -10.45 3.56
CA SER A 72 0.73 -9.48 4.24
C SER A 72 1.55 -8.73 3.19
N LEU A 73 1.44 -7.40 3.22
CA LEU A 73 2.35 -6.51 2.50
C LEU A 73 3.72 -6.52 3.18
N ASP A 74 4.76 -6.77 2.38
CA ASP A 74 6.16 -6.61 2.73
C ASP A 74 6.85 -5.69 1.71
N ALA A 75 7.99 -5.12 2.10
CA ALA A 75 8.80 -4.30 1.22
C ALA A 75 10.28 -4.64 1.38
N GLU A 76 11.01 -4.56 0.27
CA GLU A 76 12.46 -4.72 0.22
C GLU A 76 13.06 -3.53 -0.51
N ALA A 77 14.05 -2.90 0.10
CA ALA A 77 14.83 -1.85 -0.57
C ALA A 77 15.79 -2.50 -1.58
N THR A 78 15.57 -2.22 -2.86
CA THR A 78 16.37 -2.69 -3.99
C THR A 78 17.16 -1.52 -4.58
N GLY A 79 18.27 -1.17 -3.93
CA GLY A 79 19.07 -0.01 -4.32
C GLY A 79 18.31 1.30 -4.05
N GLU A 80 18.04 2.07 -5.10
CA GLU A 80 17.27 3.33 -5.03
C GLU A 80 15.75 3.12 -5.15
N ALA A 81 15.30 1.90 -5.42
CA ALA A 81 13.89 1.55 -5.56
C ALA A 81 13.42 0.70 -4.39
N THR A 82 12.11 0.74 -4.11
CA THR A 82 11.45 -0.18 -3.18
C THR A 82 10.65 -1.19 -3.99
N ALA A 83 10.88 -2.48 -3.76
CA ALA A 83 10.04 -3.56 -4.25
C ALA A 83 9.01 -3.92 -3.16
N PHE A 84 7.73 -3.96 -3.53
CA PHE A 84 6.67 -4.44 -2.66
C PHE A 84 6.26 -5.85 -3.04
N SER A 85 5.90 -6.66 -2.04
CA SER A 85 5.37 -7.99 -2.25
C SER A 85 4.18 -8.27 -1.34
N LEU A 86 3.26 -9.10 -1.82
CA LEU A 86 2.13 -9.61 -1.05
C LEU A 86 2.30 -11.11 -0.90
N THR A 87 2.33 -11.57 0.35
CA THR A 87 2.51 -13.00 0.67
C THR A 87 1.37 -13.47 1.58
N PRO A 88 0.97 -14.75 1.54
CA PRO A 88 -0.01 -15.28 2.48
C PRO A 88 0.35 -14.97 3.93
N GLN A 89 -0.61 -14.49 4.71
CA GLN A 89 -0.45 -14.34 6.15
C GLN A 89 -0.30 -15.74 6.79
N ALA A 90 0.68 -15.89 7.69
CA ALA A 90 0.94 -17.13 8.42
C ALA A 90 0.05 -17.29 9.65
#